data_AF-A0A2N3G124-F1
#
_entry.id   AF-A0A2N3G124-F1
#
_cell.length_a   1.000
_cell.length_b   1.000
_cell.length_c   1.000
_cell.angle_alpha   90.00
_cell.angle_beta   90.00
_cell.angle_gamma   90.00
#
_symmetry.space_group_name_H-M   'P 1'
#
loop_
_entity.id
_entity.type
_entity.pdbx_description
1 polymer ?
#
loop_
_entity_poly.entity_id
_entity_poly.type
_entity_poly.pdbx_seq_one_letter_code
_entity_poly.pdbx_strand_id
1 'polypeptide(L)'
;MTEIPSEDRTMAMLAHLSMILLGVIGPLIFWLIGKDKSEFQKDQTTEALNFSIIGTIASIVTCGIAFIAVIIFAIIGGLAANKGEAYRYPINWRIVK
;
A
#
# COMPACT_ATOMS: atom_id res chain seq x y z
N MET A 1 -0.53 18.20 16.14
CA MET A 1 -0.17 17.50 14.90
C MET A 1 -0.97 18.13 13.79
N THR A 2 -0.32 18.59 12.72
CA THR A 2 -1.02 19.09 11.53
C THR A 2 -1.86 17.96 10.94
N GLU A 3 -3.11 18.24 10.63
CA GLU A 3 -4.00 17.26 10.00
C GLU A 3 -3.47 16.91 8.61
N ILE A 4 -3.46 15.61 8.25
CA ILE A 4 -3.05 15.17 6.92
C ILE A 4 -4.16 15.55 5.92
N PRO A 5 -3.85 16.25 4.81
CA PRO A 5 -4.84 16.62 3.80
C PRO A 5 -5.66 15.44 3.28
N SER A 6 -6.94 15.67 2.94
CA SER A 6 -7.83 14.61 2.44
C SER A 6 -7.33 13.95 1.14
N GLU A 7 -6.68 14.72 0.25
CA GLU A 7 -6.06 14.22 -0.97
C GLU A 7 -4.95 13.21 -0.65
N ASP A 8 -4.07 13.53 0.31
CA ASP A 8 -2.98 12.65 0.74
C ASP A 8 -3.52 11.33 1.31
N ARG A 9 -4.56 11.40 2.15
CA ARG A 9 -5.26 10.23 2.71
C ARG A 9 -5.87 9.37 1.61
N THR A 10 -6.50 10.00 0.63
CA THR A 10 -7.14 9.32 -0.50
C THR A 10 -6.10 8.61 -1.37
N MET A 11 -5.00 9.29 -1.71
CA MET A 11 -3.92 8.72 -2.52
C MET A 11 -3.24 7.54 -1.83
N ALA A 12 -2.97 7.67 -0.53
CA ALA A 12 -2.43 6.58 0.29
C ALA A 12 -3.39 5.38 0.35
N MET A 13 -4.68 5.63 0.61
CA MET A 13 -5.71 4.58 0.61
C MET A 13 -5.77 3.85 -0.73
N LEU A 14 -5.81 4.59 -1.84
CA LEU A 14 -5.88 4.02 -3.18
C LEU A 14 -4.61 3.22 -3.52
N ALA A 15 -3.44 3.62 -3.03
CA ALA A 15 -2.23 2.81 -3.17
C ALA A 15 -2.43 1.41 -2.58
N HIS A 16 -2.92 1.32 -1.34
CA HIS A 16 -3.22 0.02 -0.71
C HIS A 16 -4.30 -0.76 -1.47
N LEU A 17 -5.42 -0.14 -1.81
CA LEU A 17 -6.55 -0.85 -2.44
C LEU A 17 -6.26 -1.27 -3.88
N SER A 18 -5.43 -0.51 -4.60
CA SER A 18 -5.08 -0.80 -5.99
C SER A 18 -4.42 -2.16 -6.17
N MET A 19 -3.79 -2.71 -5.13
CA MET A 19 -3.16 -4.02 -5.20
C MET A 19 -4.14 -5.19 -5.37
N ILE A 20 -5.41 -4.98 -5.01
CA ILE A 20 -6.47 -5.99 -5.17
C ILE A 20 -6.81 -6.17 -6.65
N LEU A 21 -6.85 -5.09 -7.43
CA LEU A 21 -7.28 -5.13 -8.83
C LEU A 21 -6.10 -5.17 -9.81
N LEU A 22 -4.99 -4.52 -9.46
CA LEU A 22 -3.86 -4.28 -10.35
C LEU A 22 -2.59 -5.00 -9.89
N GLY A 23 -2.64 -5.77 -8.79
CA GLY A 23 -1.45 -6.40 -8.20
C GLY A 23 -0.37 -5.37 -7.89
N VAL A 24 0.89 -5.72 -8.14
CA VAL A 24 2.04 -4.82 -7.91
C VAL A 24 2.00 -3.53 -8.76
N ILE A 25 1.30 -3.53 -9.90
CA ILE A 25 1.27 -2.38 -10.82
C ILE A 25 0.49 -1.21 -10.20
N GLY A 26 -0.58 -1.49 -9.46
CA GLY A 26 -1.38 -0.45 -8.81
C GLY A 26 -0.56 0.41 -7.84
N PRO A 27 0.02 -0.18 -6.77
CA PRO A 27 0.85 0.53 -5.82
C PRO A 27 2.07 1.19 -6.47
N LEU A 28 2.62 0.61 -7.54
CA LEU A 28 3.71 1.23 -8.30
C LEU A 28 3.30 2.56 -8.92
N ILE A 29 2.12 2.63 -9.55
CA ILE A 29 1.58 3.88 -10.10
C ILE A 29 1.40 4.91 -8.99
N PHE A 30 0.76 4.52 -7.88
CA PHE A 30 0.55 5.44 -6.76
C PHE A 30 1.85 5.88 -6.09
N TRP A 31 2.85 5.01 -6.01
CA TRP A 31 4.19 5.37 -5.55
C TRP A 31 4.88 6.37 -6.49
N LEU A 32 4.81 6.17 -7.80
CA LEU A 32 5.36 7.13 -8.76
C LEU A 32 4.71 8.51 -8.66
N ILE A 33 3.41 8.56 -8.36
CA ILE A 33 2.68 9.81 -8.15
C ILE A 33 3.04 10.43 -6.78
N GLY A 34 3.13 9.61 -5.73
CA GLY A 34 3.26 10.05 -4.34
C GLY A 34 4.69 10.25 -3.83
N LYS A 35 5.71 9.71 -4.50
CA LYS A 35 7.11 9.70 -4.01
C LYS A 35 7.74 11.08 -3.79
N ASP A 36 7.28 12.09 -4.52
CA ASP A 36 7.76 13.48 -4.44
C ASP A 36 6.69 14.44 -3.87
N LYS A 37 5.66 13.90 -3.21
CA LYS A 37 4.55 14.67 -2.61
C LYS A 37 4.78 14.87 -1.11
N SER A 38 3.76 14.70 -0.27
CA SER A 38 3.91 14.78 1.18
C SER A 38 4.63 13.55 1.74
N GLU A 39 5.21 13.70 2.94
CA GLU A 39 5.84 12.57 3.64
C GLU A 39 4.87 11.42 3.85
N PHE A 40 3.59 11.71 4.13
CA PHE A 40 2.57 10.68 4.31
C PHE A 40 2.27 9.93 3.01
N GLN A 41 2.11 10.63 1.88
CA GLN A 41 1.91 9.98 0.59
C GLN A 41 3.13 9.11 0.23
N LYS A 42 4.35 9.66 0.34
CA LYS A 42 5.56 8.90 0.06
C LYS A 42 5.64 7.65 0.93
N ASP A 43 5.37 7.77 2.22
CA ASP A 43 5.47 6.68 3.17
C ASP A 43 4.46 5.55 2.89
N GLN A 44 3.17 5.88 2.75
CA GLN A 44 2.12 4.87 2.59
C GLN A 44 2.12 4.24 1.20
N THR A 45 2.41 5.02 0.14
CA THR A 45 2.55 4.46 -1.21
C THR A 45 3.78 3.54 -1.32
N THR A 46 4.89 3.86 -0.64
CA THR A 46 6.09 3.01 -0.58
C THR A 46 5.83 1.73 0.22
N GLU A 47 5.14 1.84 1.35
CA GLU A 47 4.76 0.68 2.18
C GLU A 47 3.82 -0.27 1.42
N ALA A 48 2.83 0.26 0.70
CA ALA A 48 1.94 -0.50 -0.18
C ALA A 48 2.70 -1.19 -1.33
N LEU A 49 3.62 -0.48 -1.98
CA LEU A 49 4.45 -1.03 -3.06
C LEU A 49 5.30 -2.20 -2.57
N ASN A 50 6.05 -2.01 -1.49
CA ASN A 50 6.89 -3.06 -0.90
C ASN A 50 6.06 -4.29 -0.50
N PHE A 51 4.89 -4.09 0.11
CA PHE A 51 4.02 -5.20 0.51
C PHE A 51 3.46 -5.94 -0.71
N SER A 52 3.10 -5.21 -1.76
CA SER A 52 2.58 -5.81 -2.99
C SER A 52 3.59 -6.72 -3.68
N ILE A 53 4.89 -6.40 -3.62
CA ILE A 53 5.95 -7.25 -4.16
C ILE A 53 5.98 -8.61 -3.43
N ILE A 54 6.02 -8.59 -2.09
CA ILE A 54 6.00 -9.83 -1.31
C ILE A 54 4.68 -10.58 -1.49
N GLY A 55 3.56 -9.86 -1.45
CA GLY A 55 2.23 -10.43 -1.63
C GLY A 55 2.09 -11.15 -2.97
N THR A 56 2.64 -10.58 -4.05
CA THR A 56 2.69 -11.22 -5.37
C THR A 56 3.56 -12.49 -5.34
N ILE A 57 4.77 -12.44 -4.79
CA ILE A 57 5.65 -13.61 -4.69
C ILE A 57 4.98 -14.74 -3.88
N ALA A 58 4.44 -14.41 -2.71
CA ALA A 58 3.74 -15.37 -1.86
C ALA A 58 2.50 -15.96 -2.56
N SER A 59 1.75 -15.15 -3.30
CA SER A 59 0.60 -15.62 -4.08
C SER A 59 1.02 -16.59 -5.17
N ILE A 60 2.12 -16.33 -5.88
CA ILE A 60 2.64 -17.26 -6.91
C ILE A 60 3.07 -18.59 -6.27
N VAL A 61 3.88 -18.55 -5.21
CA VAL A 61 4.40 -19.75 -4.53
C VAL A 61 3.29 -20.63 -3.94
N THR A 62 2.18 -20.00 -3.53
CA THR A 62 1.04 -20.70 -2.91
C THR A 62 -0.12 -20.95 -3.88
N CYS A 63 0.10 -20.82 -5.19
CA CYS A 63 -0.93 -21.00 -6.23
C CYS A 63 -2.20 -20.14 -5.99
N GLY A 64 -2.02 -18.92 -5.48
CA GLY A 64 -3.07 -17.92 -5.26
C GLY A 64 -3.65 -17.88 -3.84
N ILE A 65 -3.33 -18.86 -2.97
CA ILE A 65 -3.92 -18.94 -1.63
C ILE A 65 -3.56 -17.71 -0.78
N ALA A 66 -2.30 -17.24 -0.83
CA ALA A 66 -1.86 -16.08 -0.08
C ALA A 66 -2.53 -14.76 -0.50
N PHE A 67 -3.21 -14.73 -1.66
CA PHE A 67 -3.90 -13.53 -2.15
C PHE A 67 -5.04 -13.11 -1.21
N ILE A 68 -5.67 -14.07 -0.51
CA ILE A 68 -6.71 -13.78 0.49
C ILE A 68 -6.14 -12.88 1.60
N ALA A 69 -4.94 -13.18 2.09
CA ALA A 69 -4.27 -12.36 3.09
C ALA A 69 -3.90 -10.97 2.53
N VAL A 70 -3.47 -10.90 1.27
CA VAL A 70 -3.18 -9.62 0.59
C VAL A 70 -4.43 -8.74 0.57
N ILE A 71 -5.59 -9.26 0.21
CA ILE A 71 -6.85 -8.51 0.20
C ILE A 71 -7.19 -7.96 1.59
N ILE A 72 -7.12 -8.81 2.63
CA ILE A 72 -7.43 -8.42 4.01
C ILE A 72 -6.51 -7.27 4.45
N PHE A 73 -5.20 -7.44 4.28
CA PHE A 73 -4.24 -6.42 4.68
C PHE A 73 -4.33 -5.14 3.82
N ALA A 74 -4.64 -5.25 2.53
CA ALA A 74 -4.89 -4.10 1.66
C ALA A 74 -6.06 -3.25 2.16
N ILE A 75 -7.16 -3.90 2.57
CA ILE A 75 -8.33 -3.22 3.13
C ILE A 75 -7.97 -2.54 4.46
N ILE A 76 -7.29 -3.24 5.37
CA ILE A 76 -6.88 -2.67 6.66
C ILE A 76 -5.96 -1.46 6.46
N GLY A 77 -4.95 -1.59 5.59
CA GLY A 77 -4.03 -0.50 5.27
C GLY A 77 -4.75 0.68 4.61
N GLY A 78 -5.65 0.41 3.66
CA GLY A 78 -6.46 1.45 3.04
C GLY A 78 -7.35 2.20 4.03
N LEU A 79 -8.02 1.50 4.94
CA LEU A 79 -8.85 2.11 5.97
C LEU A 79 -8.04 2.94 6.97
N ALA A 80 -6.88 2.45 7.40
CA ALA A 80 -5.96 3.21 8.25
C ALA A 80 -5.46 4.48 7.54
N ALA A 81 -5.00 4.35 6.29
CA ALA A 81 -4.53 5.48 5.49
C ALA A 81 -5.62 6.54 5.27
N ASN A 82 -6.87 6.12 5.05
CA ASN A 82 -8.01 7.03 4.90
C ASN A 82 -8.31 7.83 6.19
N LYS A 83 -8.00 7.28 7.36
CA LYS A 83 -8.07 7.98 8.66
C LYS A 83 -6.87 8.90 8.91
N GLY A 84 -5.86 8.89 8.02
CA GLY A 84 -4.59 9.58 8.24
C GLY A 84 -3.66 8.84 9.19
N GLU A 85 -3.89 7.54 9.42
CA GLU A 85 -3.03 6.71 10.26
C GLU A 85 -2.01 6.00 9.36
N ALA A 86 -0.73 6.09 9.71
CA ALA A 86 0.31 5.37 8.99
C ALA A 86 0.22 3.87 9.28
N TYR A 87 -0.10 3.07 8.27
CA TYR A 87 -0.16 1.62 8.40
C TYR A 87 1.22 0.99 8.16
N ARG A 88 1.49 -0.11 8.87
CA ARG A 88 2.67 -0.95 8.67
C ARG A 88 2.22 -2.38 8.55
N TYR A 89 2.52 -3.01 7.42
CA TYR A 89 2.21 -4.41 7.24
C TYR A 89 3.05 -5.24 8.22
N PRO A 90 2.47 -6.27 8.88
CA PRO A 90 3.21 -7.11 9.82
C PRO A 90 4.43 -7.79 9.18
N ILE A 91 4.33 -8.09 7.88
CA ILE A 91 5.41 -8.64 7.06
C ILE A 91 5.59 -7.72 5.87
N ASN A 92 6.72 -7.02 5.80
CA ASN A 92 7.07 -6.18 4.66
C ASN A 92 8.58 -6.02 4.54
N TRP A 93 9.10 -6.20 3.33
CA TRP A 93 10.50 -5.96 3.01
C TRP A 93 10.57 -4.59 2.39
N ARG A 94 11.05 -3.62 3.17
CA ARG A 94 11.15 -2.21 2.78
C ARG A 94 12.33 -1.98 1.83
N ILE A 95 12.19 -2.51 0.61
CA ILE A 95 13.23 -2.48 -0.43
C ILE A 95 13.31 -1.09 -1.06
N VAL A 96 12.15 -0.51 -1.39
CA VAL A 96 12.01 0.87 -1.86
C VAL A 96 11.99 1.83 -0.66
N LYS A 97 12.67 2.98 -0.79
CA LYS A 97 12.85 4.02 0.25
C LYS A 97 12.34 5.40 -0.19
#